data_AF-A0A6B0XSH3-F1
#
_entry.id   AF-A0A6B0XSH3-F1
#
_cell.length_a   1.000
_cell.length_b   1.000
_cell.length_c   1.000
_cell.angle_alpha   90.00
_cell.angle_beta   90.00
_cell.angle_gamma   90.00
#
_symmetry.space_group_name_H-M   'P 1'
#
loop_
_entity.id
_entity.type
_entity.pdbx_description
1 polymer ?
#
loop_
_entity_poly.entity_id
_entity_poly.type
_entity_poly.pdbx_seq_one_letter_code
_entity_poly.pdbx_strand_id
1 'polypeptide(L)'
;MGTFSVHREAGAVLARRARVPSAAAAGRTVTADVPAPGPIRDPAPLRGALSRLNEARLAPEHSSARLGALLSGFEELAAVLPGEDRRPGAAGALAELEALLSEPGAETGTAALREYLEPILERLVEALLDHPERRLAAYGSLLPGENNHHHVAMLVGRWVEGAVEGTLHDRGWAARQGYPGFVPGSSGDRVAVKVFESLALPDAWDRLDAFEGEAYRRILAPVEMKKVGTGAGSETAWRVCNIYELTARA
;
A
#
# COMPACT_ATOMS: atom_id res chain seq x y z
N MET A 1 -48.64 71.64 15.90
CA MET A 1 -49.25 70.57 16.73
C MET A 1 -48.41 69.32 16.58
N GLY A 2 -47.99 68.71 17.69
CA GLY A 2 -47.53 67.31 17.73
C GLY A 2 -46.03 67.07 17.57
N THR A 3 -45.29 67.26 18.65
CA THR A 3 -44.02 66.58 18.99
C THR A 3 -44.17 65.06 18.97
N PHE A 4 -43.16 64.30 18.55
CA PHE A 4 -42.66 63.15 19.33
C PHE A 4 -41.23 62.82 18.89
N SER A 5 -40.32 62.99 19.84
CA SER A 5 -38.92 62.56 19.79
C SER A 5 -38.85 61.24 20.56
N VAL A 6 -38.16 60.22 20.01
CA VAL A 6 -37.73 59.05 20.79
C VAL A 6 -36.32 58.69 20.38
N HIS A 7 -35.43 58.78 21.37
CA HIS A 7 -34.05 58.32 21.38
C HIS A 7 -33.93 56.78 21.35
N ARG A 8 -32.87 56.30 20.69
CA ARG A 8 -32.03 55.08 20.94
C ARG A 8 -31.69 54.42 19.60
N GLU A 9 -30.51 53.86 19.34
CA GLU A 9 -29.25 53.72 20.05
C GLU A 9 -28.21 53.43 18.98
N ALA A 10 -27.01 54.00 19.11
CA ALA A 10 -25.89 53.73 18.23
C ALA A 10 -25.32 52.33 18.50
N GLY A 11 -25.45 51.43 17.51
CA GLY A 11 -24.82 50.11 17.51
C GLY A 11 -23.85 49.98 16.34
N ALA A 12 -22.60 50.41 16.54
CA ALA A 12 -21.52 50.23 15.59
C ALA A 12 -21.12 48.75 15.55
N VAL A 13 -21.50 48.04 14.49
CA VAL A 13 -20.99 46.70 14.19
C VAL A 13 -19.61 46.84 13.58
N LEU A 14 -18.58 46.61 14.40
CA LEU A 14 -17.19 46.50 13.98
C LEU A 14 -17.03 45.39 12.93
N ALA A 15 -16.61 45.77 11.73
CA ALA A 15 -16.04 44.86 10.74
C ALA A 15 -14.72 44.27 11.29
N ARG A 16 -14.77 43.07 11.86
CA ARG A 16 -13.56 42.28 12.15
C ARG A 16 -13.03 41.73 10.83
N ARG A 17 -12.04 42.42 10.24
CA ARG A 17 -11.17 41.84 9.21
C ARG A 17 -10.44 40.65 9.82
N ALA A 18 -10.75 39.44 9.36
CA ALA A 18 -9.97 38.25 9.67
C ALA A 18 -8.55 38.45 9.14
N ARG A 19 -7.57 38.49 10.04
CA ARG A 19 -6.15 38.59 9.72
C ARG A 19 -5.69 37.19 9.32
N VAL A 20 -5.39 37.00 8.03
CA VAL A 20 -4.72 35.78 7.56
C VAL A 20 -3.32 35.76 8.19
N PRO A 21 -2.94 34.71 8.94
CA PRO A 21 -1.59 34.63 9.49
C PRO A 21 -0.58 34.44 8.35
N SER A 22 0.39 35.36 8.29
CA SER A 22 1.52 35.35 7.37
C SER A 22 2.40 34.12 7.64
N ALA A 23 2.63 33.32 6.61
CA ALA A 23 3.55 32.20 6.62
C ALA A 23 5.00 32.70 6.59
N ALA A 24 5.58 32.91 7.76
CA ALA A 24 7.02 33.11 7.92
C ALA A 24 7.46 32.65 9.32
N ALA A 25 7.73 31.35 9.48
CA ALA A 25 8.60 30.86 10.54
C ALA A 25 9.07 29.42 10.27
N ALA A 26 10.37 29.32 9.99
CA ALA A 26 11.29 28.25 10.37
C ALA A 26 10.92 26.79 10.02
N GLY A 27 11.64 26.26 9.04
CA GLY A 27 11.78 24.84 8.79
C GLY A 27 12.13 24.07 10.07
N ARG A 28 11.26 23.14 10.42
CA ARG A 28 11.63 21.92 11.13
C ARG A 28 11.11 20.78 10.26
N THR A 29 12.01 20.21 9.47
CA THR A 29 11.83 18.86 8.95
C THR A 29 11.75 17.95 10.17
N VAL A 30 10.54 17.61 10.59
CA VAL A 30 10.33 16.48 11.49
C VAL A 30 10.51 15.25 10.62
N THR A 31 11.76 14.88 10.38
CA THR A 31 12.08 13.48 10.09
C THR A 31 12.02 12.78 11.44
N ALA A 32 10.79 12.52 11.90
CA ALA A 32 10.61 11.46 12.88
C ALA A 32 11.05 10.20 12.15
N ASP A 33 12.26 9.74 12.46
CA ASP A 33 12.72 8.39 12.17
C ASP A 33 11.86 7.47 13.05
N VAL A 34 10.61 7.28 12.62
CA VAL A 34 9.71 6.30 13.21
C VAL A 34 10.37 4.97 12.86
N PRO A 35 10.87 4.20 13.86
CA PRO A 35 11.53 2.95 13.57
C PRO A 35 10.56 2.08 12.76
N ALA A 36 11.05 1.55 11.64
CA ALA A 36 10.26 0.65 10.81
C ALA A 36 9.62 -0.43 11.69
N PRO A 37 8.34 -0.76 11.48
CA PRO A 37 7.66 -1.75 12.30
C PRO A 37 8.47 -3.05 12.32
N GLY A 38 8.57 -3.64 13.53
CA GLY A 38 9.32 -4.88 13.74
C GLY A 38 8.84 -6.01 12.83
N PRO A 39 9.65 -7.06 12.60
CA PRO A 39 9.28 -8.15 11.71
C PRO A 39 7.98 -8.84 12.13
N ILE A 40 7.13 -9.09 11.13
CA ILE A 40 5.89 -9.84 11.28
C ILE A 40 6.27 -11.26 11.73
N ARG A 41 5.63 -11.75 12.80
CA ARG A 41 5.90 -13.08 13.36
C ARG A 41 5.04 -14.17 12.74
N ASP A 42 3.79 -13.84 12.40
CA ASP A 42 2.83 -14.68 11.72
C ASP A 42 2.10 -13.82 10.67
N PRO A 43 2.12 -14.18 9.37
CA PRO A 43 1.46 -13.41 8.33
C PRO A 43 -0.05 -13.71 8.22
N ALA A 44 -0.56 -14.75 8.89
CA ALA A 44 -1.97 -15.14 8.75
C ALA A 44 -2.96 -14.01 9.04
N PRO A 45 -2.76 -13.17 10.08
CA PRO A 45 -3.64 -12.03 10.34
C PRO A 45 -3.61 -10.95 9.25
N LEU A 46 -2.55 -10.87 8.42
CA LEU A 46 -2.44 -9.86 7.37
C LEU A 46 -3.16 -10.23 6.07
N ARG A 47 -3.63 -11.48 5.92
CA ARG A 47 -4.15 -11.96 4.63
C ARG A 47 -5.36 -11.17 4.14
N GLY A 48 -6.31 -10.88 5.03
CA GLY A 48 -7.49 -10.07 4.70
C GLY A 48 -7.07 -8.69 4.19
N ALA A 49 -6.23 -8.01 4.97
CA ALA A 49 -5.71 -6.70 4.63
C ALA A 49 -4.97 -6.67 3.29
N LEU A 50 -4.08 -7.63 3.03
CA LEU A 50 -3.36 -7.73 1.76
C LEU A 50 -4.29 -8.05 0.59
N SER A 51 -5.34 -8.86 0.80
CA SER A 51 -6.37 -9.10 -0.22
C SER A 51 -7.05 -7.79 -0.63
N ARG A 52 -7.47 -6.97 0.34
CA ARG A 52 -8.06 -5.64 0.09
C ARG A 52 -7.12 -4.71 -0.64
N LEU A 53 -5.85 -4.67 -0.25
CA LEU A 53 -4.85 -3.84 -0.93
C LEU A 53 -4.56 -4.33 -2.36
N ASN A 54 -4.61 -5.63 -2.61
CA ASN A 54 -4.51 -6.19 -3.95
C ASN A 54 -5.75 -5.88 -4.81
N GLU A 55 -6.95 -5.90 -4.22
CA GLU A 55 -8.19 -5.43 -4.85
C GLU A 55 -8.09 -3.94 -5.24
N ALA A 56 -7.56 -3.10 -4.34
CA ALA A 56 -7.34 -1.69 -4.61
C ALA A 56 -6.41 -1.46 -5.81
N ARG A 57 -5.30 -2.20 -5.89
CA ARG A 57 -4.34 -2.12 -7.01
C ARG A 57 -4.96 -2.48 -8.37
N LEU A 58 -6.03 -3.26 -8.36
CA LEU A 58 -6.76 -3.68 -9.56
C LEU A 58 -7.86 -2.72 -9.99
N ALA A 59 -8.37 -1.94 -9.04
CA ALA A 59 -9.41 -0.98 -9.30
C ALA A 59 -8.82 0.26 -10.02
N PRO A 60 -9.58 0.89 -10.93
CA PRO A 60 -9.17 2.14 -11.58
C PRO A 60 -8.77 3.20 -10.55
N GLU A 61 -7.74 3.96 -10.85
CA GLU A 61 -7.32 5.09 -10.03
C GLU A 61 -8.49 6.05 -9.80
N HIS A 62 -8.54 6.59 -8.58
CA HIS A 62 -9.57 7.53 -8.15
C HIS A 62 -10.99 6.97 -8.19
N SER A 63 -11.19 5.65 -8.34
CA SER A 63 -12.52 5.03 -8.26
C SER A 63 -12.97 4.84 -6.81
N SER A 64 -14.29 4.85 -6.58
CA SER A 64 -14.85 4.53 -5.26
C SER A 64 -14.43 3.12 -4.80
N ALA A 65 -14.39 2.15 -5.73
CA ALA A 65 -13.94 0.80 -5.48
C ALA A 65 -12.47 0.75 -5.00
N ARG A 66 -11.58 1.52 -5.62
CA ARG A 66 -10.17 1.60 -5.20
C ARG A 66 -10.05 2.18 -3.80
N LEU A 67 -10.67 3.33 -3.55
CA LEU A 67 -10.58 3.98 -2.26
C LEU A 67 -11.19 3.11 -1.14
N GLY A 68 -12.37 2.52 -1.35
CA GLY A 68 -13.00 1.63 -0.36
C GLY A 68 -12.11 0.44 0.00
N ALA A 69 -11.48 -0.17 -1.00
CA ALA A 69 -10.51 -1.26 -0.80
C ALA A 69 -9.25 -0.79 -0.05
N LEU A 70 -8.72 0.42 -0.33
CA LEU A 70 -7.60 1.01 0.41
C LEU A 70 -7.96 1.27 1.88
N LEU A 71 -9.14 1.85 2.13
CA LEU A 71 -9.64 2.14 3.49
C LEU A 71 -9.80 0.84 4.29
N SER A 72 -10.51 -0.14 3.73
CA SER A 72 -10.69 -1.46 4.35
C SER A 72 -9.35 -2.13 4.64
N GLY A 73 -8.43 -2.13 3.66
CA GLY A 73 -7.09 -2.69 3.83
C GLY A 73 -6.28 -1.99 4.93
N PHE A 74 -6.33 -0.66 4.98
CA PHE A 74 -5.67 0.13 6.02
C PHE A 74 -6.23 -0.16 7.42
N GLU A 75 -7.55 -0.27 7.57
CA GLU A 75 -8.18 -0.60 8.85
C GLU A 75 -7.77 -1.96 9.38
N GLU A 76 -7.80 -2.97 8.50
CA GLU A 76 -7.37 -4.33 8.83
C GLU A 76 -5.88 -4.39 9.16
N LEU A 77 -5.03 -3.68 8.40
CA LEU A 77 -3.60 -3.56 8.73
C LEU A 77 -3.39 -2.93 10.10
N ALA A 78 -4.06 -1.80 10.35
CA ALA A 78 -3.97 -1.14 11.63
C ALA A 78 -4.41 -2.08 12.74
N ALA A 79 -5.43 -2.94 12.53
CA ALA A 79 -5.97 -3.90 13.50
C ALA A 79 -4.96 -4.94 13.95
N VAL A 80 -4.04 -5.29 13.06
CA VAL A 80 -3.11 -6.40 13.22
C VAL A 80 -1.71 -5.94 13.65
N LEU A 81 -1.29 -4.75 13.20
CA LEU A 81 0.04 -4.23 13.49
C LEU A 81 0.09 -3.61 14.90
N PRO A 82 1.19 -3.82 15.65
CA PRO A 82 1.33 -3.29 17.01
C PRO A 82 1.33 -1.75 17.00
N GLY A 83 0.48 -1.13 17.81
CA GLY A 83 0.42 0.32 18.04
C GLY A 83 -0.07 0.62 19.45
N GLU A 84 0.63 1.50 20.18
CA GLU A 84 0.48 1.68 21.64
C GLU A 84 -0.82 2.38 22.09
N ASP A 85 -1.62 2.97 21.20
CA ASP A 85 -2.87 3.62 21.61
C ASP A 85 -3.91 3.58 20.48
N ARG A 86 -4.76 2.55 20.47
CA ARG A 86 -5.88 2.48 19.53
C ARG A 86 -7.10 3.17 20.13
N ARG A 87 -7.49 4.33 19.59
CA ARG A 87 -8.80 4.92 19.93
C ARG A 87 -9.92 4.09 19.27
N PRO A 88 -10.90 3.58 20.03
CA PRO A 88 -11.96 2.71 19.50
C PRO A 88 -12.90 3.38 18.47
N GLY A 89 -12.84 4.71 18.31
CA GLY A 89 -13.68 5.46 17.35
C GLY A 89 -13.14 5.60 15.93
N ALA A 90 -11.90 5.17 15.63
CA ALA A 90 -11.30 5.38 14.31
C ALA A 90 -11.96 4.53 13.19
N ALA A 91 -12.38 3.30 13.52
CA ALA A 91 -13.04 2.41 12.56
C ALA A 91 -14.43 2.92 12.13
N GLY A 92 -15.17 3.55 13.05
CA GLY A 92 -16.46 4.17 12.71
C GLY A 92 -16.30 5.35 11.75
N ALA A 93 -15.28 6.19 11.98
CA ALA A 93 -15.03 7.39 11.16
C ALA A 93 -14.62 7.06 9.72
N LEU A 94 -13.88 5.97 9.52
CA LEU A 94 -13.44 5.50 8.20
C LEU A 94 -14.60 4.85 7.42
N ALA A 95 -15.47 4.08 8.10
CA ALA A 95 -16.71 3.58 7.50
C ALA A 95 -17.68 4.72 7.10
N GLU A 96 -17.80 5.76 7.94
CA GLU A 96 -18.57 6.97 7.60
C GLU A 96 -17.98 7.69 6.39
N LEU A 97 -16.64 7.80 6.32
CA LEU A 97 -15.93 8.40 5.19
C LEU A 97 -16.17 7.59 3.90
N GLU A 98 -16.09 6.27 3.96
CA GLU A 98 -16.36 5.39 2.82
C GLU A 98 -17.80 5.55 2.31
N ALA A 99 -18.78 5.58 3.22
CA ALA A 99 -20.18 5.81 2.88
C ALA A 99 -20.35 7.15 2.15
N LEU A 100 -19.80 8.23 2.70
CA LEU A 100 -19.85 9.57 2.09
C LEU A 100 -19.20 9.62 0.70
N LEU A 101 -18.11 8.89 0.49
CA LEU A 101 -17.37 8.89 -0.78
C LEU A 101 -17.95 7.95 -1.83
N SER A 102 -18.89 7.10 -1.43
CA SER A 102 -19.63 6.18 -2.30
C SER A 102 -21.01 6.69 -2.72
N GLU A 103 -21.46 7.84 -2.18
CA GLU A 103 -22.78 8.43 -2.48
C GLU A 103 -22.95 8.79 -3.98
N PRO A 104 -23.98 8.25 -4.66
CA PRO A 104 -24.28 8.59 -6.04
C PRO A 104 -24.75 10.06 -6.17
N GLY A 105 -24.15 10.82 -7.08
CA GLY A 105 -24.61 12.18 -7.42
C GLY A 105 -23.81 13.34 -6.81
N ALA A 106 -22.77 13.07 -6.01
CA ALA A 106 -21.83 14.07 -5.51
C ALA A 106 -20.53 14.14 -6.33
N GLU A 107 -20.62 13.97 -7.66
CA GLU A 107 -19.51 13.52 -8.50
C GLU A 107 -18.27 14.42 -8.47
N THR A 108 -18.43 15.75 -8.39
CA THR A 108 -17.26 16.65 -8.40
C THR A 108 -16.56 16.73 -7.04
N GLY A 109 -17.33 16.73 -5.94
CA GLY A 109 -16.78 16.86 -4.59
C GLY A 109 -16.13 15.57 -4.08
N THR A 110 -16.76 14.42 -4.34
CA THR A 110 -16.22 13.12 -3.90
C THR A 110 -15.05 12.65 -4.76
N ALA A 111 -15.02 13.00 -6.05
CA ALA A 111 -13.88 12.70 -6.92
C ALA A 111 -12.61 13.47 -6.48
N ALA A 112 -12.73 14.77 -6.19
CA ALA A 112 -11.60 15.56 -5.69
C ALA A 112 -11.08 15.05 -4.34
N LEU A 113 -11.96 14.60 -3.45
CA LEU A 113 -11.56 13.97 -2.20
C LEU A 113 -10.86 12.62 -2.41
N ARG A 114 -11.33 11.79 -3.35
CA ARG A 114 -10.67 10.53 -3.74
C ARG A 114 -9.25 10.79 -4.26
N GLU A 115 -9.10 11.71 -5.21
CA GLU A 115 -7.80 12.12 -5.77
C GLU A 115 -6.84 12.62 -4.68
N TYR A 116 -7.35 13.32 -3.67
CA TYR A 116 -6.54 13.81 -2.55
C TYR A 116 -6.17 12.73 -1.53
N LEU A 117 -7.11 11.83 -1.19
CA LEU A 117 -6.94 10.85 -0.12
C LEU A 117 -6.15 9.62 -0.55
N GLU A 118 -6.30 9.15 -1.79
CA GLU A 118 -5.63 7.94 -2.27
C GLU A 118 -4.10 7.99 -2.08
N PRO A 119 -3.37 9.05 -2.51
CA PRO A 119 -1.92 9.10 -2.33
C PRO A 119 -1.48 9.13 -0.85
N ILE A 120 -2.34 9.65 0.03
CA ILE A 120 -2.07 9.67 1.48
C ILE A 120 -2.20 8.27 2.04
N LEU A 121 -3.29 7.57 1.72
CA LEU A 121 -3.53 6.21 2.17
C LEU A 121 -2.48 5.24 1.65
N GLU A 122 -2.13 5.33 0.36
CA GLU A 122 -1.06 4.54 -0.24
C GLU A 122 0.25 4.74 0.52
N ARG A 123 0.64 5.98 0.79
CA ARG A 123 1.88 6.27 1.52
C ARG A 123 1.88 5.78 2.97
N LEU A 124 0.71 5.77 3.62
CA LEU A 124 0.56 5.19 4.95
C LEU A 124 0.66 3.66 4.91
N VAL A 125 0.02 3.02 3.93
CA VAL A 125 0.11 1.57 3.71
C VAL A 125 1.55 1.14 3.44
N GLU A 126 2.27 1.85 2.55
CA GLU A 126 3.69 1.57 2.28
C GLU A 126 4.53 1.64 3.56
N ALA A 127 4.32 2.66 4.39
CA ALA A 127 5.04 2.79 5.67
C ALA A 127 4.67 1.67 6.67
N LEU A 128 3.40 1.35 6.82
CA LEU A 128 2.92 0.29 7.73
C LEU A 128 3.44 -1.10 7.33
N LEU A 129 3.62 -1.34 6.04
CA LEU A 129 4.14 -2.59 5.49
C LEU A 129 5.67 -2.62 5.37
N ASP A 130 6.38 -1.66 5.97
CA ASP A 130 7.84 -1.53 5.92
C ASP A 130 8.35 -1.44 4.47
N HIS A 131 7.78 -0.56 3.67
CA HIS A 131 8.19 -0.27 2.30
C HIS A 131 8.26 -1.49 1.35
N PRO A 132 7.14 -2.21 1.12
CA PRO A 132 7.12 -3.35 0.21
C PRO A 132 7.44 -2.96 -1.24
N GLU A 133 7.28 -1.69 -1.64
CA GLU A 133 7.66 -1.17 -2.97
C GLU A 133 9.15 -1.36 -3.30
N ARG A 134 9.98 -1.71 -2.32
CA ARG A 134 11.42 -1.94 -2.44
C ARG A 134 11.80 -3.42 -2.46
N ARG A 135 10.82 -4.32 -2.53
CA ARG A 135 11.01 -5.77 -2.45
C ARG A 135 10.24 -6.49 -3.56
N LEU A 136 10.97 -7.23 -4.39
CA LEU A 136 10.43 -8.12 -5.41
C LEU A 136 10.76 -9.57 -5.08
N ALA A 137 9.76 -10.40 -4.81
CA ALA A 137 9.91 -11.84 -4.73
C ALA A 137 9.81 -12.46 -6.13
N ALA A 138 10.87 -13.12 -6.58
CA ALA A 138 10.93 -13.82 -7.86
C ALA A 138 11.05 -15.34 -7.64
N TYR A 139 10.39 -16.10 -8.52
CA TYR A 139 10.36 -17.57 -8.53
C TYR A 139 10.71 -18.18 -9.90
N GLY A 140 11.07 -17.35 -10.88
CA GLY A 140 11.24 -17.77 -12.27
C GLY A 140 12.26 -16.94 -13.02
N SER A 141 11.91 -16.50 -14.23
CA SER A 141 12.87 -15.98 -15.23
C SER A 141 13.63 -14.70 -14.84
N LEU A 142 13.22 -14.00 -13.78
CA LEU A 142 13.91 -12.82 -13.24
C LEU A 142 15.05 -13.16 -12.26
N LEU A 143 15.15 -14.42 -11.82
CA LEU A 143 16.18 -14.86 -10.87
C LEU A 143 17.60 -14.70 -11.44
N PRO A 144 18.63 -14.52 -10.59
CA PRO A 144 20.02 -14.47 -11.04
C PRO A 144 20.40 -15.70 -11.88
N GLY A 145 20.94 -15.46 -13.09
CA GLY A 145 21.33 -16.51 -14.03
C GLY A 145 20.23 -16.94 -15.01
N GLU A 146 19.00 -16.47 -14.84
CA GLU A 146 17.89 -16.77 -15.75
C GLU A 146 17.79 -15.74 -16.90
N ASN A 147 17.07 -16.12 -17.97
CA ASN A 147 17.02 -15.38 -19.24
C ASN A 147 16.59 -13.91 -19.09
N ASN A 148 15.66 -13.62 -18.17
CA ASN A 148 15.08 -12.28 -18.00
C ASN A 148 15.69 -11.52 -16.81
N HIS A 149 16.75 -12.07 -16.19
CA HIS A 149 17.44 -11.42 -15.08
C HIS A 149 17.92 -10.00 -15.40
N HIS A 150 18.26 -9.74 -16.66
CA HIS A 150 18.69 -8.43 -17.14
C HIS A 150 17.67 -7.30 -16.87
N HIS A 151 16.39 -7.63 -16.66
CA HIS A 151 15.38 -6.65 -16.25
C HIS A 151 15.61 -6.11 -14.83
N VAL A 152 16.23 -6.87 -13.92
CA VAL A 152 16.49 -6.43 -12.54
C VAL A 152 17.97 -6.22 -12.25
N ALA A 153 18.87 -6.82 -13.05
CA ALA A 153 20.32 -6.75 -12.89
C ALA A 153 20.90 -5.32 -12.96
N MET A 154 20.19 -4.38 -13.58
CA MET A 154 20.62 -2.98 -13.69
C MET A 154 20.41 -2.19 -12.39
N LEU A 155 19.61 -2.72 -11.46
CA LEU A 155 19.27 -2.05 -10.20
C LEU A 155 20.27 -2.45 -9.12
N VAL A 156 20.70 -1.47 -8.32
CA VAL A 156 21.55 -1.74 -7.15
C VAL A 156 20.68 -2.34 -6.05
N GLY A 157 21.04 -3.54 -5.58
CA GLY A 157 20.28 -4.24 -4.55
C GLY A 157 20.95 -5.53 -4.11
N ARG A 158 20.21 -6.33 -3.35
CA ARG A 158 20.67 -7.66 -2.90
C ARG A 158 19.57 -8.70 -3.04
N TRP A 159 19.97 -9.95 -3.18
CA TRP A 159 19.07 -11.10 -3.20
C TRP A 159 19.10 -11.82 -1.86
N VAL A 160 17.92 -12.16 -1.35
CA VAL A 160 17.73 -12.89 -0.09
C VAL A 160 16.84 -14.10 -0.36
N GLU A 161 17.21 -15.27 0.14
CA GLU A 161 16.39 -16.48 0.01
C GLU A 161 15.12 -16.37 0.85
N GLY A 162 13.99 -16.86 0.34
CA GLY A 162 12.72 -16.87 1.05
C GLY A 162 11.73 -17.93 0.58
N ALA A 163 10.55 -17.94 1.19
CA ALA A 163 9.44 -18.80 0.82
C ALA A 163 8.11 -18.03 0.90
N VAL A 164 7.23 -18.27 -0.06
CA VAL A 164 5.88 -17.72 -0.12
C VAL A 164 4.87 -18.86 -0.13
N GLU A 165 3.68 -18.64 0.42
CA GLU A 165 2.62 -19.65 0.38
C GLU A 165 1.81 -19.59 -0.91
N GLY A 166 1.61 -20.75 -1.51
CA GLY A 166 0.88 -20.92 -2.76
C GLY A 166 1.41 -22.08 -3.58
N THR A 167 0.97 -22.13 -4.83
CA THR A 167 1.30 -23.20 -5.77
C THR A 167 2.04 -22.64 -6.97
N LEU A 168 3.09 -23.33 -7.40
CA LEU A 168 3.79 -23.04 -8.64
C LEU A 168 3.34 -24.02 -9.72
N HIS A 169 2.78 -23.50 -10.80
CA HIS A 169 2.41 -24.27 -11.97
C HIS A 169 3.53 -24.23 -13.00
N ASP A 170 3.91 -25.40 -13.51
CA ASP A 170 4.96 -25.53 -14.51
C ASP A 170 4.58 -24.94 -15.87
N ARG A 171 5.59 -24.83 -16.73
CA ARG A 171 5.46 -24.33 -18.10
C ARG A 171 4.36 -25.08 -18.86
N GLY A 172 3.43 -24.34 -19.48
CA GLY A 172 2.35 -24.88 -20.30
C GLY A 172 1.00 -24.99 -19.60
N TRP A 173 0.92 -24.74 -18.29
CA TRP A 173 -0.34 -24.65 -17.54
C TRP A 173 -1.00 -23.28 -17.73
N ALA A 174 -1.35 -22.91 -18.97
CA ALA A 174 -1.95 -21.63 -19.34
C ALA A 174 -1.00 -20.40 -19.35
N ALA A 175 0.25 -20.52 -18.90
CA ALA A 175 1.27 -19.52 -19.19
C ALA A 175 1.63 -19.51 -20.70
N ARG A 176 0.97 -18.66 -21.50
CA ARG A 176 1.24 -18.47 -22.95
C ARG A 176 2.71 -18.24 -23.29
N GLN A 177 3.52 -17.82 -22.32
CA GLN A 177 4.94 -17.46 -22.49
C GLN A 177 5.94 -18.54 -22.03
N GLY A 178 5.48 -19.72 -21.56
CA GLY A 178 6.39 -20.83 -21.23
C GLY A 178 7.24 -20.63 -19.97
N TYR A 179 6.80 -19.80 -19.03
CA TYR A 179 7.40 -19.63 -17.70
C TYR A 179 6.45 -20.14 -16.62
N PRO A 180 6.95 -20.51 -15.42
CA PRO A 180 6.09 -20.98 -14.36
C PRO A 180 5.12 -19.89 -13.87
N GLY A 181 3.96 -20.30 -13.37
CA GLY A 181 2.90 -19.42 -12.85
C GLY A 181 2.69 -19.61 -11.36
N PHE A 182 2.81 -18.54 -10.58
CA PHE A 182 2.52 -18.57 -9.15
C PHE A 182 1.03 -18.27 -8.90
N VAL A 183 0.37 -19.08 -8.08
CA VAL A 183 -0.98 -18.82 -7.59
C VAL A 183 -0.93 -18.73 -6.06
N PRO A 184 -1.33 -17.60 -5.44
CA PRO A 184 -1.36 -17.48 -3.99
C PRO A 184 -2.28 -18.52 -3.37
N GLY A 185 -1.88 -19.05 -2.21
CA GLY A 185 -2.65 -20.07 -1.51
C GLY A 185 -2.50 -19.99 0.00
N SER A 186 -3.40 -20.69 0.69
CA SER A 186 -3.40 -20.84 2.15
C SER A 186 -3.37 -22.30 2.60
N SER A 187 -3.17 -23.25 1.67
CA SER A 187 -3.20 -24.69 1.92
C SER A 187 -1.94 -25.23 2.62
N GLY A 188 -0.94 -24.38 2.87
CA GLY A 188 0.34 -24.78 3.46
C GLY A 188 1.42 -25.16 2.43
N ASP A 189 1.08 -25.20 1.13
CA ASP A 189 2.07 -25.32 0.07
C ASP A 189 2.98 -24.09 0.05
N ARG A 190 4.28 -24.32 -0.15
CA ARG A 190 5.29 -23.27 -0.13
C ARG A 190 6.13 -23.31 -1.40
N VAL A 191 6.28 -22.14 -2.01
CA VAL A 191 7.12 -21.91 -3.18
C VAL A 191 8.40 -21.22 -2.73
N ALA A 192 9.54 -21.79 -3.11
CA ALA A 192 10.83 -21.15 -2.89
C ALA A 192 10.95 -19.91 -3.79
N VAL A 193 11.37 -18.79 -3.20
CA VAL A 193 11.57 -17.52 -3.89
C VAL A 193 12.92 -16.93 -3.53
N LYS A 194 13.40 -16.00 -4.36
CA LYS A 194 14.42 -15.03 -3.93
C LYS A 194 13.82 -13.65 -3.94
N VAL A 195 14.03 -12.91 -2.86
CA VAL A 195 13.61 -11.53 -2.71
C VAL A 195 14.75 -10.62 -3.13
N PHE A 196 14.53 -9.83 -4.16
CA PHE A 196 15.39 -8.72 -4.53
C PHE A 196 14.97 -7.48 -3.75
N GLU A 197 15.88 -6.97 -2.92
CA GLU A 197 15.70 -5.73 -2.15
C GLU A 197 16.50 -4.60 -2.80
N SER A 198 15.83 -3.50 -3.16
CA SER A 198 16.46 -2.35 -3.81
C SER A 198 15.68 -1.06 -3.58
N LEU A 199 16.39 0.02 -3.28
CA LEU A 199 15.82 1.37 -3.22
C LEU A 199 15.41 1.92 -4.60
N ALA A 200 15.91 1.31 -5.69
CA ALA A 200 15.64 1.72 -7.06
C ALA A 200 14.48 0.94 -7.72
N LEU A 201 13.88 -0.03 -7.02
CA LEU A 201 12.71 -0.75 -7.51
C LEU A 201 11.49 0.13 -7.79
N PRO A 202 11.18 1.17 -6.98
CA PRO A 202 10.05 2.07 -7.24
C PRO A 202 10.03 2.63 -8.65
N ASP A 203 11.19 3.03 -9.17
CA ASP A 203 11.34 3.62 -10.50
C ASP A 203 11.31 2.58 -11.64
N ALA A 204 11.38 1.28 -11.32
CA ALA A 204 11.43 0.20 -12.28
C ALA A 204 10.08 -0.50 -12.50
N TRP A 205 9.09 -0.22 -11.65
CA TRP A 205 7.84 -0.96 -11.57
C TRP A 205 7.02 -0.93 -12.86
N ASP A 206 6.86 0.22 -13.50
CA ASP A 206 6.10 0.35 -14.75
C ASP A 206 6.69 -0.50 -15.87
N ARG A 207 8.04 -0.52 -15.97
CA ARG A 207 8.74 -1.31 -16.99
C ARG A 207 8.67 -2.81 -16.70
N LEU A 208 8.70 -3.21 -15.43
CA LEU A 208 8.54 -4.62 -15.03
C LEU A 208 7.12 -5.10 -15.31
N ASP A 209 6.11 -4.30 -14.98
CA ASP A 209 4.70 -4.61 -15.26
C ASP A 209 4.44 -4.72 -16.77
N ALA A 210 5.00 -3.79 -17.57
CA ALA A 210 4.89 -3.85 -19.03
C ALA A 210 5.58 -5.09 -19.63
N PHE A 211 6.68 -5.54 -19.04
CA PHE A 211 7.38 -6.75 -19.47
C PHE A 211 6.58 -8.02 -19.16
N GLU A 212 6.07 -8.14 -17.93
CA GLU A 212 5.27 -9.28 -17.49
C GLU A 212 3.95 -9.39 -18.27
N GLY A 213 3.36 -8.22 -18.60
CA GLY A 213 2.18 -8.10 -19.45
C GLY A 213 0.92 -8.68 -18.81
N GLU A 214 -0.11 -8.95 -19.62
CA GLU A 214 -1.41 -9.40 -19.11
C GLU A 214 -1.41 -10.80 -18.48
N ALA A 215 -0.37 -11.60 -18.76
CA ALA A 215 -0.24 -12.97 -18.26
C ALA A 215 0.02 -13.02 -16.75
N TYR A 216 0.63 -11.97 -16.21
CA TYR A 216 1.01 -11.90 -14.82
C TYR A 216 0.59 -10.58 -14.19
N ARG A 217 0.23 -10.63 -12.92
CA ARG A 217 -0.20 -9.44 -12.18
C ARG A 217 0.63 -9.28 -10.92
N ARG A 218 1.11 -8.06 -10.66
CA ARG A 218 1.78 -7.75 -9.40
C ARG A 218 0.80 -7.67 -8.24
N ILE A 219 1.10 -8.41 -7.18
CA ILE A 219 0.37 -8.39 -5.92
C ILE A 219 1.33 -8.25 -4.74
N LEU A 220 0.81 -7.88 -3.58
CA LEU A 220 1.47 -8.00 -2.30
C LEU A 220 1.25 -9.40 -1.73
N ALA A 221 2.33 -10.03 -1.28
CA ALA A 221 2.28 -11.30 -0.56
C ALA A 221 3.25 -11.30 0.64
N PRO A 222 2.88 -11.96 1.75
CA PRO A 222 3.83 -12.24 2.82
C PRO A 222 4.85 -13.28 2.35
N VAL A 223 6.14 -12.97 2.56
CA VAL A 223 7.26 -13.86 2.26
C VAL A 223 8.07 -14.06 3.53
N GLU A 224 8.33 -15.32 3.86
CA GLU A 224 9.25 -15.68 4.93
C GLU A 224 10.67 -15.59 4.38
N MET A 225 11.41 -14.58 4.82
CA MET A 225 12.78 -14.32 4.37
C MET A 225 13.78 -14.84 5.39
N LYS A 226 14.89 -15.43 4.91
CA LYS A 226 16.02 -15.75 5.79
C LYS A 226 16.69 -14.44 6.24
N LYS A 227 16.92 -14.25 7.55
CA LYS A 227 17.75 -13.14 8.01
C LYS A 227 19.17 -13.35 7.52
N VAL A 228 19.77 -12.28 7.01
CA VAL A 228 21.21 -12.21 6.74
C VAL A 228 21.90 -11.99 8.07
N GLY A 229 22.35 -13.07 8.72
CA GLY A 229 23.08 -13.03 9.99
C GLY A 229 24.49 -13.60 9.84
N THR A 230 25.48 -12.90 10.42
CA THR A 230 26.90 -13.31 10.48
C THR A 230 27.18 -14.37 11.56
N GLY A 231 26.21 -15.21 11.90
CA GLY A 231 26.31 -16.18 13.00
C GLY A 231 25.38 -17.38 12.83
N ALA A 232 25.78 -18.52 13.42
CA ALA A 232 25.11 -19.81 13.29
C ALA A 232 23.72 -19.81 13.98
N GLY A 233 22.70 -19.40 13.22
CA GLY A 233 21.29 -19.53 13.55
C GLY A 233 20.44 -19.00 12.39
N SER A 234 19.68 -19.88 11.73
CA SER A 234 18.76 -19.48 10.66
C SER A 234 17.53 -18.81 11.26
N GLU A 235 17.63 -17.55 11.60
CA GLU A 235 16.48 -16.75 12.01
C GLU A 235 15.71 -16.30 10.76
N THR A 236 14.39 -16.52 10.71
CA THR A 236 13.54 -16.05 9.61
C THR A 236 12.66 -14.89 10.06
N ALA A 237 12.22 -14.07 9.10
CA ALA A 237 11.32 -12.95 9.35
C ALA A 237 10.33 -12.82 8.19
N TRP A 238 9.06 -12.57 8.51
CA TRP A 238 8.07 -12.28 7.48
C TRP A 238 8.15 -10.83 7.04
N ARG A 239 8.12 -10.63 5.73
CA ARG A 239 8.07 -9.32 5.07
C ARG A 239 7.02 -9.36 3.98
N VAL A 240 6.33 -8.24 3.77
CA VAL A 240 5.47 -8.10 2.60
C VAL A 240 6.34 -7.72 1.41
N CYS A 241 6.18 -8.46 0.31
CA CYS A 241 6.92 -8.26 -0.93
C CYS A 241 5.93 -8.14 -2.09
N ASN A 242 6.35 -7.47 -3.15
CA ASN A 242 5.69 -7.59 -4.44
C ASN A 242 6.06 -8.93 -5.08
N ILE A 243 5.09 -9.62 -5.66
CA ILE A 243 5.27 -10.86 -6.43
C ILE A 243 4.30 -10.83 -7.62
N TYR A 244 4.71 -11.42 -8.74
CA TYR A 244 3.82 -11.62 -9.86
C TYR A 244 3.01 -12.92 -9.67
N GLU A 245 1.69 -12.87 -9.75
CA GLU A 245 0.86 -14.07 -9.81
C GLU A 245 0.38 -14.31 -11.24
N LEU A 246 0.05 -15.56 -11.55
CA LEU A 246 -0.59 -15.94 -12.79
C LEU A 246 -2.03 -15.38 -12.81
N THR A 247 -2.40 -14.66 -13.86
CA THR A 247 -3.77 -14.20 -14.02
C THR A 247 -4.65 -15.37 -14.47
N ALA A 248 -5.84 -15.53 -13.89
CA ALA A 248 -6.79 -16.60 -14.26
C ALA A 248 -7.32 -16.54 -15.72
N ARG A 249 -6.83 -15.59 -16.53
CA ARG A 249 -7.18 -15.40 -17.93
C ARG A 249 -6.06 -15.83 -18.90
N ALA A 250 -4.91 -16.25 -18.39
CA ALA A 250 -3.86 -16.86 -19.19
C ALA A 250 -4.24 -18.30 -19.54
#